data_AF-A0A3D2TN21-F1
#
_entry.id   AF-A0A3D2TN21-F1
#
_cell.length_a   1.000
_cell.length_b   1.000
_cell.length_c   1.000
_cell.angle_alpha   90.00
_cell.angle_beta   90.00
_cell.angle_gamma   90.00
#
_symmetry.space_group_name_H-M   'P 1'
#
loop_
_entity.id
_entity.type
_entity.pdbx_description
1 polymer ?
#
loop_
_entity_poly.entity_id
_entity_poly.type
_entity_poly.pdbx_seq_one_letter_code
_entity_poly.pdbx_strand_id
1 'polypeptide(L)'
;MEHFSPDLNQRAGALCNHIASRCTELGVLMHQLPCGTRLFDFSAGGIQAGEFLARVCLADLAAVKILEQSTWPQLQVSTQHPVAACMASQYAGWEIKGQKYFAMGSGPMRAAAGREALYDDIGYRETSDQCIG
;
A
#
# COMPACT_ATOMS: atom_id res chain seq x y z
N MET A 1 1.46 21.87 18.07
CA MET A 1 2.15 21.23 16.93
C MET A 1 1.04 20.69 16.04
N GLU A 2 0.86 21.26 14.85
CA GLU A 2 -0.05 20.68 13.87
C GLU A 2 0.49 19.29 13.51
N HIS A 3 -0.26 18.25 13.85
CA HIS A 3 0.06 16.90 13.42
C HIS A 3 -0.14 16.87 11.90
N PHE A 4 0.96 16.86 11.14
CA PHE A 4 0.90 16.52 9.73
C PHE A 4 0.22 15.15 9.61
N SER A 5 -1.00 15.17 9.09
CA SER A 5 -1.88 14.03 8.88
C SER A 5 -1.81 13.71 7.39
N PRO A 6 -0.92 12.79 6.95
CA PRO A 6 -0.74 12.52 5.53
C PRO A 6 -1.97 11.84 4.91
N ASP A 7 -2.40 12.27 3.73
CA ASP A 7 -3.50 11.64 2.97
C ASP A 7 -3.07 10.28 2.39
N LEU A 8 -2.91 9.26 3.24
CA LEU A 8 -2.27 7.99 2.89
C LEU A 8 -2.99 7.29 1.72
N ASN A 9 -4.32 7.24 1.76
CA ASN A 9 -5.10 6.57 0.72
C ASN A 9 -5.06 7.34 -0.60
N GLN A 10 -5.06 8.67 -0.57
CA GLN A 10 -4.98 9.48 -1.79
C GLN A 10 -3.61 9.31 -2.49
N ARG A 11 -2.52 9.29 -1.71
CA ARG A 11 -1.17 9.05 -2.23
C ARG A 11 -1.03 7.68 -2.87
N ALA A 12 -1.47 6.64 -2.17
CA ALA A 12 -1.48 5.28 -2.73
C ALA A 12 -2.38 5.19 -3.98
N GLY A 13 -3.54 5.87 -3.97
CA GLY A 13 -4.47 5.90 -5.10
C GLY A 13 -3.87 6.54 -6.35
N ALA A 14 -3.10 7.61 -6.18
CA ALA A 14 -2.34 8.22 -7.28
C ALA A 14 -1.33 7.22 -7.89
N LEU A 15 -0.66 6.42 -7.04
CA LEU A 15 0.26 5.39 -7.50
C LEU A 15 -0.47 4.23 -8.21
N CYS A 16 -1.63 3.80 -7.71
CA CYS A 16 -2.47 2.81 -8.40
C CYS A 16 -2.95 3.29 -9.78
N ASN A 17 -3.24 4.59 -9.94
CA ASN A 17 -3.58 5.16 -11.25
C ASN A 17 -2.38 5.11 -12.23
N HIS A 18 -1.17 5.32 -11.73
CA HIS A 18 0.06 5.16 -12.52
C HIS A 18 0.35 3.71 -12.88
N ILE A 19 0.07 2.76 -11.97
CA ILE A 19 0.18 1.33 -12.26
C ILE A 19 -0.86 0.92 -13.33
N ALA A 20 -2.09 1.42 -13.23
CA ALA A 20 -3.17 1.12 -14.17
C ALA A 20 -2.82 1.51 -15.62
N SER A 21 -2.07 2.61 -15.83
CA SER A 21 -1.62 3.01 -17.17
C SER A 21 -0.45 2.18 -17.71
N ARG A 22 0.16 1.33 -16.89
CA ARG A 22 1.38 0.55 -17.20
C ARG A 22 1.23 -0.96 -16.93
N CYS A 23 0.01 -1.45 -16.76
CA CYS A 23 -0.28 -2.85 -16.45
C CYS A 23 0.49 -3.86 -17.32
N THR A 24 0.47 -3.68 -18.65
CA THR A 24 1.17 -4.56 -19.60
C THR A 24 2.68 -4.57 -19.38
N GLU A 25 3.28 -3.40 -19.17
CA GLU A 25 4.73 -3.26 -18.92
C GLU A 25 5.14 -3.92 -17.60
N LEU A 26 4.30 -3.75 -16.58
CA LEU A 26 4.57 -4.26 -15.24
C LEU A 26 4.21 -5.74 -15.06
N GLY A 27 3.54 -6.37 -16.03
CA GLY A 27 3.01 -7.73 -15.87
C GLY A 27 1.89 -7.82 -14.82
N VAL A 28 1.12 -6.73 -14.66
CA VAL A 28 -0.01 -6.64 -13.72
C VAL A 28 -1.32 -6.77 -14.49
N LEU A 29 -2.23 -7.61 -14.01
CA LEU A 29 -3.59 -7.68 -14.55
C LEU A 29 -4.51 -6.78 -13.74
N MET A 30 -5.38 -6.01 -14.40
CA MET A 30 -6.36 -5.16 -13.73
C MET A 30 -7.77 -5.61 -14.11
N HIS A 31 -8.61 -5.85 -13.10
CA HIS A 31 -10.02 -6.16 -13.25
C HIS A 31 -10.87 -5.09 -12.60
N GLN A 32 -11.87 -4.58 -13.32
CA GLN A 32 -12.91 -3.73 -12.75
C GLN A 32 -14.08 -4.62 -12.33
N LEU A 33 -14.38 -4.65 -11.03
CA LEU A 33 -15.51 -5.40 -10.48
C LEU A 33 -16.82 -4.62 -10.67
N PRO A 34 -17.99 -5.29 -10.70
CA PRO A 34 -19.29 -4.63 -10.86
C PRO A 34 -19.60 -3.58 -9.78
N CYS A 35 -19.04 -3.73 -8.58
CA CYS A 35 -19.20 -2.79 -7.46
C CYS A 35 -18.30 -1.54 -7.56
N GLY A 36 -17.54 -1.37 -8.65
CA GLY A 36 -16.62 -0.24 -8.82
C GLY A 36 -15.22 -0.44 -8.23
N THR A 37 -14.96 -1.56 -7.56
CA THR A 37 -13.60 -1.91 -7.09
C THR A 37 -12.68 -2.25 -8.26
N ARG A 38 -11.45 -1.71 -8.25
CA ARG A 38 -10.36 -2.13 -9.12
C ARG A 38 -9.49 -3.16 -8.40
N LEU A 39 -9.39 -4.35 -8.96
CA LEU A 39 -8.52 -5.42 -8.46
C LEU A 39 -7.28 -5.50 -9.34
N PHE A 40 -6.11 -5.44 -8.72
CA PHE A 40 -4.81 -5.56 -9.38
C PHE A 40 -4.16 -6.88 -8.97
N ASP A 41 -3.84 -7.73 -9.95
CA ASP A 41 -3.11 -8.97 -9.74
C ASP A 41 -1.64 -8.78 -10.14
N PHE A 42 -0.76 -8.80 -9.14
CA PHE A 42 0.68 -8.64 -9.28
C PHE A 42 1.43 -9.99 -9.38
N SER A 43 0.74 -11.13 -9.42
CA SER A 43 1.36 -12.46 -9.30
C SER A 43 2.33 -12.82 -10.43
N ALA A 44 2.10 -12.27 -11.63
CA ALA A 44 3.00 -12.42 -12.78
C ALA A 44 3.99 -11.25 -12.93
N GLY A 45 3.95 -10.28 -12.01
CA GLY A 45 4.75 -9.06 -12.06
C GLY A 45 6.22 -9.29 -11.70
N GLY A 46 7.09 -8.47 -12.28
CA GLY A 46 8.53 -8.48 -12.02
C GLY A 46 8.98 -7.56 -10.88
N ILE A 47 10.29 -7.34 -10.78
CA ILE A 47 10.93 -6.48 -9.76
C ILE A 47 10.29 -5.08 -9.69
N GLN A 48 10.05 -4.44 -10.83
CA GLN A 48 9.46 -3.10 -10.87
C GLN A 48 8.00 -3.09 -10.37
N ALA A 49 7.22 -4.14 -10.65
CA ALA A 49 5.86 -4.26 -10.13
C ALA A 49 5.88 -4.44 -8.60
N GLY A 50 6.84 -5.22 -8.09
CA GLY A 50 7.08 -5.35 -6.65
C GLY A 50 7.50 -4.04 -5.97
N GLU A 51 8.34 -3.22 -6.63
CA GLU A 51 8.70 -1.87 -6.15
C GLU A 51 7.46 -0.98 -6.02
N PHE A 52 6.60 -0.95 -7.06
CA PHE A 52 5.36 -0.20 -7.03
C PHE A 52 4.41 -0.69 -5.94
N LEU A 53 4.24 -2.01 -5.79
CA LEU A 53 3.40 -2.58 -4.74
C LEU A 53 3.93 -2.24 -3.34
N ALA A 54 5.24 -2.32 -3.12
CA ALA A 54 5.85 -1.91 -1.85
C ALA A 54 5.58 -0.43 -1.54
N ARG A 55 5.70 0.45 -2.55
CA ARG A 55 5.38 1.87 -2.41
C ARG A 55 3.90 2.12 -2.13
N VAL A 56 2.99 1.37 -2.75
CA VAL A 56 1.53 1.41 -2.44
C VAL A 56 1.31 1.05 -0.96
N CYS A 57 1.90 -0.04 -0.48
CA CYS A 57 1.81 -0.45 0.92
C CYS A 57 2.37 0.63 1.87
N LEU A 58 3.39 1.39 1.45
CA LEU A 58 4.00 2.48 2.21
C LEU A 58 3.29 3.85 2.00
N ALA A 59 2.13 3.87 1.36
CA ALA A 59 1.39 5.09 0.99
C ALA A 59 2.24 6.14 0.24
N ASP A 60 3.23 5.67 -0.52
CA ASP A 60 4.23 6.46 -1.21
C ASP A 60 4.95 7.49 -0.29
N LEU A 61 5.07 7.18 1.00
CA LEU A 61 5.81 7.99 1.99
C LEU A 61 7.25 7.50 2.19
N ALA A 62 7.69 6.55 1.37
CA ALA A 62 9.02 5.98 1.42
C ALA A 62 9.60 5.87 0.01
N ALA A 63 10.89 6.21 -0.11
CA ALA A 63 11.64 5.85 -1.30
C ALA A 63 12.03 4.37 -1.20
N VAL A 64 11.62 3.60 -2.21
CA VAL A 64 11.98 2.19 -2.39
C VAL A 64 12.91 2.11 -3.58
N LYS A 65 14.11 1.56 -3.39
CA LYS A 65 15.12 1.42 -4.45
C LYS A 65 15.62 -0.01 -4.51
N ILE A 66 15.73 -0.54 -5.73
CA ILE A 66 16.40 -1.79 -5.99
C ILE A 66 17.88 -1.49 -6.19
N LEU A 67 18.75 -2.15 -5.42
CA LEU A 67 20.20 -2.06 -5.55
C LEU A 67 20.72 -3.35 -6.19
N GLU A 68 21.47 -3.18 -7.28
CA GLU A 68 22.06 -4.28 -8.07
C GLU A 68 23.54 -4.52 -7.73
N GLN A 69 23.97 -4.10 -6.54
CA GLN A 69 25.39 -4.06 -6.15
C GLN A 69 25.90 -5.39 -5.55
N SER A 70 25.07 -6.41 -5.45
CA SER A 70 25.41 -7.69 -4.80
C SER A 70 24.93 -8.88 -5.61
N THR A 71 25.36 -10.08 -5.23
CA THR A 71 24.92 -11.36 -5.84
C THR A 71 23.41 -11.54 -5.83
N TRP A 72 22.69 -10.85 -4.94
CA TRP A 72 21.24 -10.86 -4.83
C TRP A 72 20.66 -9.46 -4.99
N PRO A 73 19.46 -9.30 -5.58
CA PRO A 73 18.75 -8.03 -5.57
C PRO A 73 18.52 -7.58 -4.13
N GLN A 74 18.89 -6.34 -3.83
CA GLN A 74 18.66 -5.72 -2.53
C GLN A 74 17.61 -4.63 -2.65
N LEU A 75 16.84 -4.43 -1.59
CA LEU A 75 15.81 -3.39 -1.53
C LEU A 75 16.17 -2.41 -0.41
N GLN A 76 16.37 -1.15 -0.77
CA GLN A 76 16.60 -0.06 0.17
C GLN A 76 15.31 0.73 0.34
N VAL A 77 14.84 0.83 1.58
CA VAL A 77 13.67 1.62 1.96
C VAL A 77 14.12 2.75 2.87
N SER A 78 13.71 3.97 2.56
CA SER A 78 13.98 5.14 3.41
C SER A 78 12.73 6.00 3.52
N THR A 79 12.39 6.41 4.74
CA THR A 79 11.21 7.24 5.02
C THR A 79 11.53 8.23 6.13
N GLN A 80 10.95 9.43 6.02
CA GLN A 80 10.94 10.43 7.10
C GLN A 80 9.64 10.38 7.92
N HIS A 81 8.74 9.42 7.59
CA HIS A 81 7.43 9.25 8.22
C HIS A 81 7.23 7.80 8.69
N PRO A 82 8.13 7.24 9.53
CA PRO A 82 8.12 5.81 9.85
C PRO A 82 6.81 5.33 10.46
N VAL A 83 6.17 6.12 11.34
CA VAL A 83 4.87 5.73 11.93
C VAL A 83 3.78 5.67 10.86
N ALA A 84 3.66 6.70 10.03
CA ALA A 84 2.63 6.74 8.99
C ALA A 84 2.87 5.70 7.87
N ALA A 85 4.11 5.59 7.38
CA ALA A 85 4.47 4.69 6.29
C ALA A 85 4.46 3.22 6.74
N CYS A 86 5.13 2.90 7.85
CA CYS A 86 5.33 1.51 8.27
C CYS A 86 4.18 0.99 9.12
N MET A 87 3.70 1.77 10.10
CA MET A 87 2.69 1.28 11.06
C MET A 87 1.26 1.52 10.58
N ALA A 88 0.93 2.76 10.19
CA ALA A 88 -0.41 3.12 9.75
C ALA A 88 -0.76 2.59 8.35
N SER A 89 0.25 2.20 7.56
CA SER A 89 0.05 1.72 6.18
C SER A 89 0.65 0.33 5.99
N GLN A 90 1.98 0.20 5.86
CA GLN A 90 2.64 -1.02 5.38
C GLN A 90 2.35 -2.27 6.22
N TYR A 91 2.22 -2.12 7.54
CA TYR A 91 2.02 -3.25 8.44
C TYR A 91 0.78 -4.08 8.04
N ALA A 92 0.96 -5.39 7.99
CA ALA A 92 -0.09 -6.36 7.66
C ALA A 92 -0.94 -6.68 8.90
N GLY A 93 -1.61 -5.66 9.45
CA GLY A 93 -2.28 -5.75 10.75
C GLY A 93 -3.76 -6.14 10.69
N TRP A 94 -4.38 -6.12 9.52
CA TRP A 94 -5.81 -6.39 9.38
C TRP A 94 -6.09 -7.81 8.88
N GLU A 95 -6.64 -8.65 9.73
CA GLU A 95 -7.20 -9.93 9.30
C GLU A 95 -8.51 -9.73 8.51
N ILE A 96 -8.48 -9.97 7.21
CA ILE A 96 -9.65 -9.93 6.33
C ILE A 96 -10.25 -11.34 6.28
N LYS A 97 -11.38 -11.53 6.96
CA LYS A 97 -12.10 -12.79 7.05
C LYS A 97 -13.46 -12.69 6.36
N GLY A 98 -13.69 -13.57 5.38
CA GLY A 98 -14.97 -13.80 4.74
C GLY A 98 -15.33 -15.28 4.76
N GLN A 99 -16.43 -15.67 4.10
CA GLN A 99 -16.96 -17.05 4.17
C GLN A 99 -15.91 -18.15 3.93
N LYS A 100 -15.16 -18.06 2.82
CA LYS A 100 -14.10 -19.03 2.45
C LYS A 100 -12.79 -18.32 2.08
N TYR A 101 -12.59 -17.12 2.59
CA TYR A 101 -11.46 -16.28 2.26
C TYR A 101 -10.79 -15.75 3.52
N PHE A 102 -9.46 -15.81 3.53
CA PHE A 102 -8.61 -15.26 4.56
C PHE A 102 -7.40 -14.59 3.90
N ALA A 103 -7.11 -13.37 4.31
CA ALA A 103 -5.88 -12.68 3.96
C ALA A 103 -5.47 -11.71 5.07
N MET A 104 -4.17 -11.38 5.09
CA MET A 104 -3.65 -10.26 5.87
C MET A 104 -3.65 -9.01 5.00
N GLY A 105 -4.49 -8.04 5.34
CA GLY A 105 -4.55 -6.73 4.72
C GLY A 105 -3.40 -5.86 5.20
N SER A 106 -2.68 -5.26 4.25
CA SER A 106 -1.69 -4.20 4.45
C SER A 106 -2.17 -2.93 3.73
N GLY A 107 -1.46 -1.83 3.90
CA GLY A 107 -1.71 -0.60 3.17
C GLY A 107 -2.66 0.38 3.86
N PRO A 108 -2.87 1.54 3.23
CA PRO A 108 -3.47 2.70 3.90
C PRO A 108 -4.97 2.55 4.17
N MET A 109 -5.68 1.60 3.55
CA MET A 109 -7.08 1.30 3.91
C MET A 109 -7.24 0.98 5.40
N ARG A 110 -6.19 0.48 6.05
CA ARG A 110 -6.20 0.17 7.48
C ARG A 110 -6.39 1.44 8.31
N ALA A 111 -5.80 2.57 7.91
CA ALA A 111 -5.95 3.85 8.61
C ALA A 111 -7.37 4.42 8.50
N ALA A 112 -8.05 4.17 7.38
CA ALA A 112 -9.47 4.51 7.21
C ALA A 112 -10.39 3.56 8.00
N ALA A 113 -10.04 2.25 8.04
CA ALA A 113 -10.80 1.27 8.80
C ALA A 113 -10.67 1.47 10.31
N GLY A 114 -9.48 1.83 10.80
CA GLY A 114 -9.22 2.22 12.19
C GLY A 114 -9.53 1.16 13.25
N ARG A 115 -9.56 -0.14 12.86
CA ARG A 115 -10.05 -1.26 13.69
C ARG A 115 -9.04 -1.81 14.69
N GLU A 116 -7.77 -1.54 14.49
CA GLU A 116 -6.68 -2.10 15.28
C GLU A 116 -6.34 -1.16 16.44
N ALA A 117 -6.01 -1.71 17.61
CA ALA A 117 -5.59 -0.94 18.79
C ALA A 117 -4.36 -0.04 18.51
N LEU A 118 -3.54 -0.44 17.54
CA LEU A 118 -2.44 0.38 17.01
C LEU A 118 -2.86 1.83 16.71
N TYR A 119 -4.07 2.04 16.18
CA TYR A 119 -4.55 3.37 15.79
C TYR A 119 -4.86 4.28 16.98
N ASP A 120 -5.05 3.71 18.18
CA ASP A 120 -5.13 4.48 19.43
C ASP A 120 -3.72 4.89 19.88
N ASP A 121 -2.74 3.99 19.77
CA ASP A 121 -1.36 4.24 20.16
C ASP A 121 -0.66 5.30 19.27
N ILE A 122 -0.87 5.23 17.95
CA ILE A 122 -0.27 6.18 17.01
C ILE A 122 -1.06 7.49 16.88
N GLY A 123 -2.26 7.56 17.48
CA GLY A 123 -3.09 8.77 17.51
C GLY A 123 -3.55 9.25 16.12
N TYR A 124 -3.67 8.36 15.15
CA TYR A 124 -3.96 8.70 13.76
C TYR A 124 -5.01 7.76 13.17
N ARG A 125 -6.06 8.32 12.56
CA ARG A 125 -7.01 7.62 11.70
C ARG A 125 -7.31 8.55 10.52
N GLU A 126 -7.52 7.98 9.34
CA GLU A 126 -7.76 8.75 8.13
C GLU A 126 -9.26 8.80 7.81
N THR A 127 -9.75 9.95 7.34
CA THR A 127 -11.01 10.03 6.60
C THR A 127 -10.65 10.25 5.13
N SER A 128 -11.11 9.37 4.25
CA SER A 128 -10.77 9.42 2.82
C SER A 128 -11.93 8.98 1.95
N ASP A 129 -12.06 9.59 0.77
CA ASP A 129 -13.08 9.23 -0.22
C ASP A 129 -12.71 7.97 -1.04
N GLN A 130 -11.49 7.44 -0.83
CA GLN A 130 -11.00 6.23 -1.45
C GLN A 130 -10.24 5.38 -0.43
N CYS A 131 -10.18 4.06 -0.65
CA CYS A 131 -9.44 3.13 0.19
C CYS A 131 -8.57 2.21 -0.67
N ILE A 132 -7.29 2.09 -0.32
CA ILE A 132 -6.30 1.29 -1.06
C ILE A 132 -5.68 0.25 -0.12
N GLY A 133 -5.72 -1.03 -0.50
CA GLY A 133 -5.07 -2.13 0.22
C GLY A 133 -5.22 -3.47 -0.47
#